data_AF-A0A960R9C5-F1
#
_entry.id   AF-A0A960R9C5-F1
#
_cell.length_a   1.000
_cell.length_b   1.000
_cell.length_c   1.000
_cell.angle_alpha   90.00
_cell.angle_beta   90.00
_cell.angle_gamma   90.00
#
_symmetry.space_group_name_H-M   'P 1'
#
loop_
_entity.id
_entity.type
_entity.pdbx_description
1 polymer ?
#
loop_
_entity_poly.entity_id
_entity_poly.type
_entity_poly.pdbx_seq_one_letter_code
_entity_poly.pdbx_strand_id
1 'polypeptide(L)'
;LPAYVVLDDPKGLPVNHTQSWQAGYLPPVFQGTRFRSTGTPVLNLTRDFDEPDAVTSLERELYTKFNRLHRDRRPFQPDLDARIASYELAARMQLSTTDALDLSSETQSTLDMYGIGTEPTDSYGRRCLYARRLVERGVRFIQLFIDFQIWDNHTGLETGLKSACDRTDKPIA
;
A
#
# COMPACT_ATOMS: atom_id res chain seq x y z
N LEU A 1 10.07 3.91 1.61
CA LEU A 1 8.84 3.16 1.26
C LEU A 1 9.10 1.65 1.29
N PRO A 2 8.08 0.80 1.50
CA PRO A 2 8.22 -0.67 1.46
C PRO A 2 8.67 -1.15 0.08
N ALA A 3 9.31 -2.31 0.03
CA ALA A 3 9.67 -2.94 -1.24
C ALA A 3 8.44 -3.50 -1.98
N TYR A 4 7.44 -4.00 -1.23
CA TYR A 4 6.21 -4.59 -1.74
C TYR A 4 4.97 -3.87 -1.17
N VAL A 5 4.24 -3.17 -2.04
CA VAL A 5 2.95 -2.52 -1.72
C VAL A 5 1.79 -3.28 -2.32
N VAL A 6 0.68 -3.36 -1.58
CA VAL A 6 -0.59 -3.90 -2.04
C VAL A 6 -1.65 -2.82 -2.00
N LEU A 7 -2.30 -2.56 -3.13
CA LEU A 7 -3.42 -1.64 -3.27
C LEU A 7 -4.71 -2.44 -3.49
N ASP A 8 -5.56 -2.51 -2.46
CA ASP A 8 -6.81 -3.24 -2.53
C ASP A 8 -7.95 -2.42 -3.17
N ASP A 9 -9.05 -3.10 -3.52
CA ASP A 9 -10.25 -2.45 -4.03
C ASP A 9 -11.14 -2.02 -2.87
N PRO A 10 -11.67 -0.78 -2.86
CA PRO A 10 -12.58 -0.35 -1.80
C PRO A 10 -13.86 -1.20 -1.72
N LYS A 11 -14.23 -1.92 -2.78
CA LYS A 11 -15.36 -2.86 -2.79
C LYS A 11 -15.08 -4.14 -2.00
N GLY A 12 -13.82 -4.53 -1.83
CA GLY A 12 -13.46 -5.73 -1.10
C GLY A 12 -12.07 -6.25 -1.41
N LEU A 13 -11.61 -7.15 -0.54
CA LEU A 13 -10.37 -7.90 -0.75
C LEU A 13 -10.55 -8.92 -1.90
N PRO A 14 -9.46 -9.30 -2.59
CA PRO A 14 -9.52 -10.37 -3.58
C PRO A 14 -9.90 -11.71 -2.94
N VAL A 15 -10.18 -12.70 -3.79
CA VAL A 15 -10.24 -14.11 -3.37
C VAL A 15 -8.98 -14.47 -2.58
N ASN A 16 -9.15 -15.26 -1.52
CA ASN A 16 -8.13 -15.63 -0.53
C ASN A 16 -7.62 -14.47 0.35
N HIS A 17 -8.21 -13.28 0.27
CA HIS A 17 -7.92 -12.14 1.15
C HIS A 17 -6.41 -11.87 1.27
N THR A 18 -5.88 -11.75 2.50
CA THR A 18 -4.47 -11.46 2.75
C THR A 18 -3.52 -12.54 2.28
N GLN A 19 -3.99 -13.77 2.04
CA GLN A 19 -3.12 -14.87 1.57
C GLN A 19 -2.52 -14.56 0.19
N SER A 20 -3.19 -13.71 -0.60
CA SER A 20 -2.74 -13.30 -1.93
C SER A 20 -1.47 -12.43 -1.91
N TRP A 21 -1.03 -11.94 -0.76
CA TRP A 21 0.19 -11.15 -0.61
C TRP A 21 1.00 -11.48 0.66
N GLN A 22 0.87 -12.72 1.15
CA GLN A 22 1.70 -13.21 2.25
C GLN A 22 3.14 -13.51 1.79
N ALA A 23 4.09 -13.40 2.71
CA ALA A 23 5.47 -13.83 2.46
C ALA A 23 5.58 -15.36 2.25
N GLY A 24 4.57 -16.14 2.65
CA GLY A 24 4.57 -17.60 2.55
C GLY A 24 5.73 -18.20 3.36
N TYR A 25 6.63 -18.89 2.67
CA TYR A 25 7.85 -19.46 3.27
C TYR A 25 9.04 -18.48 3.31
N LEU A 26 8.91 -17.31 2.68
CA LEU A 26 9.96 -16.30 2.69
C LEU A 26 10.01 -15.58 4.04
N PRO A 27 11.17 -15.01 4.41
CA PRO A 27 11.29 -14.17 5.59
C PRO A 27 10.21 -13.06 5.64
N PRO A 28 9.75 -12.65 6.84
CA PRO A 28 8.63 -11.72 6.92
C PRO A 28 8.89 -10.32 6.33
N VAL A 29 10.14 -9.97 6.04
CA VAL A 29 10.52 -8.76 5.28
C VAL A 29 9.91 -8.73 3.86
N PHE A 30 9.53 -9.88 3.30
CA PHE A 30 8.86 -9.99 2.00
C PHE A 30 7.33 -9.90 2.08
N GLN A 31 6.77 -9.65 3.27
CA GLN A 31 5.33 -9.49 3.46
C GLN A 31 4.82 -8.23 2.73
N GLY A 32 3.74 -8.37 1.95
CA GLY A 32 3.10 -7.24 1.29
C GLY A 32 2.52 -6.26 2.29
N THR A 33 2.86 -4.97 2.13
CA THR A 33 2.32 -3.89 2.95
C THR A 33 1.07 -3.33 2.29
N ARG A 34 -0.09 -3.54 2.92
CA ARG A 34 -1.37 -3.04 2.40
C ARG A 34 -1.51 -1.54 2.59
N PHE A 35 -1.83 -0.84 1.50
CA PHE A 35 -2.20 0.57 1.47
C PHE A 35 -3.68 0.64 1.11
N ARG A 36 -4.49 1.25 1.98
CA ARG A 36 -5.92 1.45 1.72
C ARG A 36 -6.10 2.43 0.58
N SER A 37 -7.05 2.13 -0.29
CA SER A 37 -7.42 2.95 -1.43
C SER A 37 -8.23 4.20 -1.06
N THR A 38 -8.85 4.21 0.12
CA THR A 38 -9.69 5.30 0.64
C THR A 38 -9.39 5.57 2.11
N GLY A 39 -9.65 6.80 2.55
CA GLY A 39 -9.33 7.25 3.91
C GLY A 39 -7.82 7.31 4.14
N THR A 40 -7.39 7.03 5.38
CA THR A 40 -5.95 6.99 5.72
C THR A 40 -5.30 5.75 5.11
N PRO A 41 -4.37 5.89 4.14
CA PRO A 41 -3.85 4.76 3.39
C PRO A 41 -3.04 3.78 4.23
N VAL A 42 -2.30 4.29 5.22
CA VAL A 42 -1.62 3.48 6.22
C VAL A 42 -2.09 3.96 7.58
N LEU A 43 -2.57 3.03 8.40
CA LEU A 43 -3.07 3.35 9.72
C LEU A 43 -1.97 3.92 10.61
N ASN A 44 -2.35 4.82 11.52
CA ASN A 44 -1.45 5.42 12.52
C ASN A 44 -0.26 6.20 11.91
N LEU A 45 -0.43 6.74 10.69
CA LEU A 45 0.55 7.67 10.09
C LEU A 45 0.53 9.06 10.74
N THR A 46 -0.62 9.48 11.25
CA THR A 46 -0.78 10.80 11.88
C THR A 46 -0.57 10.67 13.38
N ARG A 47 0.13 11.64 13.96
CA ARG A 47 0.29 11.77 15.41
C ARG A 47 -1.00 12.30 16.01
N ASP A 48 -1.33 11.82 17.21
CA ASP A 48 -2.51 12.29 17.95
C ASP A 48 -2.32 13.69 18.55
N PHE A 49 -1.07 14.10 18.77
CA PHE A 49 -0.71 15.42 19.28
C PHE A 49 0.63 15.89 18.72
N ASP A 50 0.81 17.21 18.68
CA ASP A 50 2.09 17.81 18.33
C ASP A 50 3.07 17.66 19.49
N GLU A 51 4.28 17.20 19.15
CA GLU A 51 5.35 17.00 20.11
C GLU A 51 6.63 17.66 19.57
N PRO A 52 7.43 18.34 20.41
CA PRO A 52 8.69 18.91 19.97
C PRO A 52 9.63 17.86 19.35
N ASP A 53 10.27 18.20 18.24
CA ASP A 53 11.19 17.31 17.52
C ASP A 53 12.29 16.72 18.42
N ALA A 54 12.76 17.50 19.41
CA ALA A 54 13.75 17.06 20.38
C ALA A 54 13.26 15.88 21.24
N VAL A 55 11.99 15.92 21.68
CA VAL A 55 11.39 14.84 22.47
C VAL A 55 11.20 13.60 21.61
N THR A 56 10.61 13.76 20.44
CA THR A 56 10.46 12.68 19.46
C THR A 56 11.78 12.01 19.10
N SER A 57 12.85 12.79 18.94
CA SER A 57 14.18 12.25 18.63
C SER A 57 14.73 11.42 19.78
N LEU A 58 14.61 11.91 21.01
CA LEU A 58 14.99 11.17 22.22
C LEU A 58 14.18 9.88 22.39
N GLU A 59 12.88 9.90 22.13
CA GLU A 59 12.03 8.71 22.16
C GLU A 59 12.50 7.67 21.13
N ARG A 60 12.75 8.08 19.88
CA ARG A 60 13.27 7.18 18.84
C ARG A 60 14.62 6.57 19.22
N GLU A 61 15.53 7.36 19.80
CA GLU A 61 16.82 6.87 20.29
C GLU A 61 16.64 5.85 21.42
N LEU A 62 15.73 6.12 22.36
CA LEU A 62 15.42 5.21 23.46
C LEU A 62 14.82 3.90 22.97
N TYR A 63 13.84 3.97 22.06
CA TYR A 63 13.26 2.79 21.43
C TYR A 63 14.31 1.99 20.65
N THR A 64 15.20 2.66 19.92
CA THR A 64 16.32 2.01 19.21
C THR A 64 17.22 1.27 20.18
N LYS A 65 17.54 1.88 21.33
CA LYS A 65 18.36 1.25 22.39
C LYS A 65 17.66 0.03 22.98
N PHE A 66 16.35 0.12 23.28
CA PHE A 66 15.59 -1.02 23.77
C PHE A 66 15.48 -2.15 22.74
N ASN A 67 15.26 -1.82 21.47
CA ASN A 67 15.24 -2.80 20.39
C ASN A 67 16.58 -3.55 20.28
N ARG A 68 17.72 -2.83 20.35
CA ARG A 68 19.05 -3.45 20.37
C ARG A 68 19.24 -4.38 21.56
N LEU A 69 18.97 -3.90 22.78
CA LEU A 69 19.06 -4.72 24.00
C LEU A 69 18.16 -5.96 23.94
N HIS A 70 16.96 -5.81 23.37
CA HIS A 70 16.01 -6.90 23.25
C HIS A 70 16.48 -7.96 22.23
N ARG A 71 17.07 -7.52 21.12
CA ARG A 71 17.69 -8.37 20.08
C ARG A 71 18.90 -9.12 20.61
N ASP A 72 19.80 -8.45 21.32
CA ASP A 72 21.03 -9.05 21.86
C ASP A 72 20.71 -10.18 22.87
N ARG A 73 19.60 -10.06 23.59
CA ARG A 73 19.13 -11.09 24.54
C ARG A 73 18.39 -12.26 23.88
N ARG A 74 18.00 -12.15 22.61
CA ARG A 74 17.15 -13.12 21.90
C ARG A 74 17.67 -13.36 20.47
N PRO A 75 18.86 -13.97 20.32
CA PRO A 75 19.36 -14.31 19.00
C PRO A 75 18.43 -15.32 18.30
N PHE A 76 18.43 -15.31 16.96
CA PHE A 76 17.66 -16.22 16.10
C PHE A 76 16.13 -16.08 16.17
N GLN A 77 15.62 -14.85 16.33
CA GLN A 77 14.18 -14.53 16.34
C GLN A 77 13.80 -13.63 15.14
N PRO A 78 13.69 -14.18 13.92
CA PRO A 78 13.44 -13.40 12.70
C PRO A 78 12.09 -12.65 12.71
N ASP A 79 11.08 -13.20 13.40
CA ASP A 79 9.76 -12.57 13.51
C ASP A 79 9.80 -11.27 14.31
N LEU A 80 10.65 -11.23 15.35
CA LEU A 80 10.84 -10.04 16.18
C LEU A 80 11.55 -8.94 15.39
N ASP A 81 12.64 -9.30 14.70
CA ASP A 81 13.38 -8.36 13.84
C ASP A 81 12.47 -7.79 12.74
N ALA A 82 11.61 -8.63 12.16
CA ALA A 82 10.65 -8.18 11.16
C ALA A 82 9.59 -7.22 11.73
N ARG A 83 9.09 -7.45 12.95
CA ARG A 83 8.16 -6.52 13.61
C ARG A 83 8.81 -5.17 13.85
N ILE A 84 10.05 -5.15 14.34
CA ILE A 84 10.81 -3.91 14.55
C ILE A 84 10.98 -3.17 13.21
N ALA A 85 11.44 -3.88 12.17
CA ALA A 85 11.62 -3.31 10.85
C ALA A 85 10.31 -2.76 10.25
N SER A 86 9.18 -3.44 10.48
CA SER A 86 7.84 -3.01 10.04
C SER A 86 7.40 -1.70 10.72
N TYR A 87 7.61 -1.55 12.03
CA TYR A 87 7.28 -0.31 12.73
C TYR A 87 8.18 0.85 12.32
N GLU A 88 9.48 0.62 12.17
CA GLU A 88 10.40 1.64 11.67
C GLU A 88 10.07 2.05 10.22
N LEU A 89 9.65 1.08 9.41
CA LEU A 89 9.16 1.34 8.06
C LEU A 89 7.90 2.22 8.09
N ALA A 90 6.93 1.91 8.95
CA ALA A 90 5.73 2.73 9.12
C ALA A 90 6.08 4.17 9.52
N ALA A 91 7.04 4.35 10.44
CA ALA A 91 7.54 5.68 10.82
C ALA A 91 8.21 6.41 9.64
N ARG A 92 9.02 5.74 8.83
CA ARG A 92 9.61 6.33 7.61
C ARG A 92 8.55 6.68 6.56
N MET A 93 7.46 5.91 6.50
CA MET A 93 6.35 6.13 5.58
C MET A 93 5.53 7.38 5.91
N GLN A 94 5.47 7.83 7.18
CA GLN A 94 4.74 9.04 7.59
C GLN A 94 5.02 10.26 6.73
N LEU A 95 6.28 10.46 6.33
CA LEU A 95 6.66 11.60 5.49
C LEU A 95 6.49 11.33 4.00
N SER A 96 6.79 10.10 3.53
CA SER A 96 6.86 9.82 2.08
C SER A 96 5.56 9.34 1.44
N THR A 97 4.65 8.76 2.23
CA THR A 97 3.46 8.07 1.71
C THR A 97 2.29 9.02 1.47
N THR A 98 2.16 10.08 2.27
CA THR A 98 1.11 11.09 2.12
C THR A 98 1.18 11.76 0.73
N ASP A 99 2.36 12.25 0.34
CA ASP A 99 2.57 12.88 -0.97
C ASP A 99 2.38 11.91 -2.14
N ALA A 100 2.70 10.62 -1.95
CA ALA A 100 2.55 9.62 -3.00
C ALA A 100 1.08 9.35 -3.33
N LEU A 101 0.19 9.59 -2.36
CA LEU A 101 -1.24 9.27 -2.44
C LEU A 101 -2.12 10.52 -2.53
N ASP A 102 -1.52 11.70 -2.59
CA ASP A 102 -2.19 12.94 -2.94
C ASP A 102 -2.12 13.18 -4.45
N LEU A 103 -3.30 13.18 -5.09
CA LEU A 103 -3.46 13.48 -6.53
C LEU A 103 -3.91 14.92 -6.79
N SER A 104 -4.08 15.74 -5.75
CA SER A 104 -4.53 17.14 -5.91
C SER A 104 -3.55 17.98 -6.75
N SER A 105 -2.28 17.57 -6.80
CA SER A 105 -1.21 18.17 -7.60
C SER A 105 -1.12 17.65 -9.03
N GLU A 106 -1.93 16.66 -9.42
CA GLU A 106 -1.89 16.09 -10.77
C GLU A 106 -2.63 16.97 -11.78
N THR A 107 -2.12 16.97 -13.02
CA THR A 107 -2.78 17.72 -14.10
C THR A 107 -4.07 17.05 -14.50
N GLN A 108 -5.06 17.83 -14.94
CA GLN A 108 -6.32 17.28 -15.45
C GLN A 108 -6.10 16.30 -16.61
N SER A 109 -5.13 16.58 -17.49
CA SER A 109 -4.78 15.65 -18.58
C SER A 109 -4.30 14.29 -18.07
N THR A 110 -3.54 14.24 -16.98
CA THR A 110 -3.13 12.96 -16.36
C THR A 110 -4.35 12.26 -15.77
N LEU A 111 -5.20 12.97 -15.03
CA LEU A 111 -6.40 12.40 -14.42
C LEU A 111 -7.32 11.80 -15.50
N ASP A 112 -7.54 12.54 -16.60
CA ASP A 112 -8.36 12.11 -17.72
C ASP A 112 -7.79 10.89 -18.43
N MET A 113 -6.46 10.82 -18.58
CA MET A 113 -5.77 9.66 -19.17
C MET A 113 -6.04 8.39 -18.37
N TYR A 114 -5.94 8.46 -17.04
CA TYR A 114 -6.25 7.34 -16.14
C TYR A 114 -7.76 7.12 -15.93
N GLY A 115 -8.64 7.92 -16.53
CA GLY A 115 -10.09 7.82 -16.32
C GLY A 115 -10.53 8.19 -14.90
N ILE A 116 -9.78 9.03 -14.20
CA ILE A 116 -10.09 9.51 -12.85
C ILE A 116 -11.16 10.61 -12.96
N GLY A 117 -12.14 10.57 -12.05
CA GLY A 117 -13.30 11.45 -12.03
C GLY A 117 -14.50 10.94 -12.84
N THR A 118 -14.39 9.78 -13.50
CA THR A 118 -15.47 9.15 -14.27
C THR A 118 -15.63 7.69 -13.87
N GLU A 119 -16.85 7.27 -13.59
CA GLU A 119 -17.16 5.85 -13.39
C GLU A 119 -17.28 5.12 -14.74
N PRO A 120 -16.86 3.84 -14.82
CA PRO A 120 -16.49 2.96 -13.72
C PRO A 120 -14.96 2.88 -13.46
N THR A 121 -14.15 3.73 -14.09
CA THR A 121 -12.68 3.68 -14.05
C THR A 121 -12.07 4.38 -12.85
N ASP A 122 -12.78 5.32 -12.24
CA ASP A 122 -12.27 6.25 -11.22
C ASP A 122 -11.44 5.58 -10.12
N SER A 123 -12.00 4.56 -9.46
CA SER A 123 -11.33 3.84 -8.37
C SER A 123 -10.06 3.11 -8.80
N TYR A 124 -10.10 2.43 -9.96
CA TYR A 124 -8.95 1.67 -10.45
C TYR A 124 -7.88 2.61 -11.04
N GLY A 125 -8.30 3.65 -11.77
CA GLY A 125 -7.47 4.73 -12.27
C GLY A 125 -6.64 5.42 -11.19
N ARG A 126 -7.27 5.83 -10.07
CA ARG A 126 -6.53 6.43 -8.94
C ARG A 126 -5.44 5.50 -8.41
N ARG A 127 -5.73 4.20 -8.30
CA ARG A 127 -4.77 3.21 -7.80
C ARG A 127 -3.64 2.95 -8.80
N CYS A 128 -3.90 2.94 -10.10
CA CYS A 128 -2.84 2.90 -11.11
C CYS A 128 -1.92 4.14 -11.01
N LEU A 129 -2.49 5.33 -10.80
CA LEU A 129 -1.71 6.55 -10.65
C LEU A 129 -0.92 6.58 -9.32
N TYR A 130 -1.50 6.11 -8.22
CA TYR A 130 -0.77 5.87 -6.96
C TYR A 130 0.40 4.92 -7.18
N ALA A 131 0.19 3.82 -7.90
CA ALA A 131 1.24 2.87 -8.23
C ALA A 131 2.39 3.54 -9.00
N ARG A 132 2.08 4.36 -10.01
CA ARG A 132 3.10 5.15 -10.74
C ARG A 132 3.93 6.01 -9.78
N ARG A 133 3.26 6.81 -8.94
CA ARG A 133 3.91 7.71 -7.97
C ARG A 133 4.75 6.96 -6.92
N LEU A 134 4.34 5.76 -6.54
CA LEU A 134 5.09 4.88 -5.63
C LEU A 134 6.32 4.27 -6.31
N VAL A 135 6.22 3.87 -7.58
CA VAL A 135 7.36 3.40 -8.38
C VAL A 135 8.40 4.52 -8.54
N GLU A 136 7.97 5.75 -8.86
CA GLU A 136 8.84 6.93 -8.95
C GLU A 136 9.60 7.20 -7.64
N ARG A 137 9.03 6.79 -6.49
CA ARG A 137 9.63 6.91 -5.15
C ARG A 137 10.37 5.64 -4.70
N GLY A 138 10.61 4.70 -5.61
CA GLY A 138 11.48 3.55 -5.40
C GLY A 138 10.83 2.29 -4.84
N VAL A 139 9.49 2.21 -4.80
CA VAL A 139 8.80 0.94 -4.51
C VAL A 139 9.08 -0.05 -5.64
N ARG A 140 9.48 -1.27 -5.28
CA ARG A 140 9.99 -2.27 -6.25
C ARG A 140 8.91 -3.15 -6.84
N PHE A 141 7.90 -3.47 -6.06
CA PHE A 141 6.79 -4.30 -6.48
C PHE A 141 5.49 -3.74 -5.92
N ILE A 142 4.51 -3.56 -6.81
CA ILE A 142 3.18 -3.07 -6.45
C ILE A 142 2.17 -4.02 -7.06
N GLN A 143 1.28 -4.53 -6.22
CA GLN A 143 0.16 -5.35 -6.67
C GLN A 143 -1.15 -4.59 -6.48
N LEU A 144 -1.90 -4.45 -7.56
CA LEU A 144 -3.24 -3.86 -7.55
C LEU A 144 -4.24 -5.01 -7.63
N PHE A 145 -5.16 -5.05 -6.69
CA PHE A 145 -6.28 -5.98 -6.74
C PHE A 145 -7.52 -5.26 -7.23
N ILE A 146 -8.36 -5.94 -8.01
CA ILE A 146 -9.65 -5.41 -8.42
C ILE A 146 -10.72 -6.39 -7.95
N ASP A 147 -11.63 -5.83 -7.15
CA ASP A 147 -12.90 -6.42 -6.68
C ASP A 147 -13.01 -7.94 -6.85
N PHE A 148 -12.72 -8.67 -5.78
CA PHE A 148 -12.79 -10.13 -5.75
C PHE A 148 -11.98 -10.81 -6.87
N GLN A 149 -12.67 -11.37 -7.87
CA GLN A 149 -12.10 -12.08 -9.02
C GLN A 149 -12.97 -11.84 -10.27
N ILE A 150 -13.31 -10.57 -10.54
CA ILE A 150 -14.20 -10.18 -11.65
C ILE A 150 -13.71 -10.59 -13.05
N TRP A 151 -12.45 -11.03 -13.17
CA TRP A 151 -11.86 -11.52 -14.40
C TRP A 151 -12.15 -13.01 -14.66
N ASP A 152 -12.55 -13.79 -13.65
CA ASP A 152 -12.76 -15.24 -13.74
C ASP A 152 -14.23 -15.59 -14.02
N ASN A 153 -14.70 -15.18 -15.20
CA ASN A 153 -16.07 -15.40 -15.63
C ASN A 153 -16.21 -16.79 -16.28
N HIS A 154 -16.97 -17.69 -15.66
CA HIS A 154 -17.34 -19.02 -16.23
C HIS A 154 -18.73 -19.04 -16.87
N THR A 155 -19.52 -17.99 -16.63
CA THR A 155 -20.85 -17.75 -17.21
C THR A 155 -21.02 -16.24 -17.44
N GLY A 156 -22.00 -15.83 -18.25
CA GLY A 156 -22.30 -14.41 -18.46
C GLY A 156 -21.15 -13.60 -19.06
N LEU A 157 -20.31 -14.22 -19.90
CA LEU A 157 -19.07 -13.63 -20.43
C LEU A 157 -19.29 -12.24 -21.05
N GLU A 158 -20.35 -12.07 -21.83
CA GLU A 158 -20.64 -10.79 -22.50
C GLU A 158 -20.81 -9.63 -21.51
N THR A 159 -21.47 -9.85 -20.37
CA THR A 159 -21.71 -8.81 -19.37
C THR A 159 -20.57 -8.70 -18.37
N GLY A 160 -20.09 -9.84 -17.85
CA GLY A 160 -19.03 -9.91 -16.84
C GLY A 160 -17.68 -9.43 -17.36
N LEU A 161 -17.24 -9.95 -18.52
CA LEU A 161 -15.98 -9.54 -19.12
C LEU A 161 -16.02 -8.06 -19.52
N LYS A 162 -17.11 -7.61 -20.15
CA LYS A 162 -17.25 -6.21 -20.54
C LYS A 162 -17.19 -5.29 -19.32
N SER A 163 -17.88 -5.62 -18.23
CA SER A 163 -17.85 -4.84 -16.99
C SER A 163 -16.44 -4.75 -16.39
N ALA A 164 -15.67 -5.86 -16.42
CA ALA A 164 -14.27 -5.85 -15.98
C ALA A 164 -13.40 -4.97 -16.88
N CYS A 165 -13.53 -5.10 -18.21
CA CYS A 165 -12.81 -4.29 -19.19
C CYS A 165 -13.15 -2.79 -19.04
N ASP A 166 -14.44 -2.44 -18.95
CA ASP A 166 -14.88 -1.04 -18.79
C ASP A 166 -14.23 -0.36 -17.57
N ARG A 167 -13.89 -1.12 -16.51
CA ARG A 167 -13.23 -0.62 -15.30
C ARG A 167 -11.72 -0.49 -15.43
N THR A 168 -11.07 -1.34 -16.21
CA THR A 168 -9.60 -1.45 -16.21
C THR A 168 -8.93 -0.93 -17.46
N ASP A 169 -9.59 -1.01 -18.62
CA ASP A 169 -8.97 -0.81 -19.93
C ASP A 169 -8.30 0.56 -20.06
N LYS A 170 -9.03 1.64 -19.79
CA LYS A 170 -8.48 3.00 -19.85
C LYS A 170 -7.35 3.28 -18.84
N PRO A 171 -7.46 2.92 -17.55
CA PRO A 171 -6.38 3.06 -16.58
C PRO A 171 -5.06 2.30 -16.87
N ILE A 172 -5.08 1.27 -17.71
CA ILE A 172 -3.92 0.39 -18.00
C ILE A 172 -3.40 0.50 -19.43
N ALA A 173 -4.14 1.19 -20.32
CA ALA A 173 -3.83 1.35 -21.73
C ALA A 173 -2.64 2.28 -22.00
#